data_AF-A0A7C1DIW5-F1
#
_entry.id   AF-A0A7C1DIW5-F1
#
_cell.length_a   1.000
_cell.length_b   1.000
_cell.length_c   1.000
_cell.angle_alpha   90.00
_cell.angle_beta   90.00
_cell.angle_gamma   90.00
#
_symmetry.space_group_name_H-M   'P 1'
#
loop_
_entity.id
_entity.type
_entity.pdbx_description
1 polymer ?
#
loop_
_entity_poly.entity_id
_entity_poly.type
_entity_poly.pdbx_seq_one_letter_code
_entity_poly.pdbx_strand_id
1 'polypeptide(L)' 'MGRRKSINVGKKVGELFKAIRKAKGIVTDTPTGKIGEELADVFLQTCAVANFFEIDLERAFREKREKDKGRWQKDKKS' A
#
# COMPACT_ATOMS: atom_id res chain seq x y z
N MET A 1 1.36 -15.26 17.18
CA MET A 1 2.12 -14.92 15.96
C MET A 1 1.48 -13.79 15.10
N GLY A 2 0.17 -13.50 15.19
CA GLY A 2 -0.50 -12.51 14.32
C GLY A 2 -0.23 -11.01 14.58
N ARG A 3 0.10 -10.60 15.81
CA ARG A 3 0.27 -9.17 16.19
C ARG A 3 1.44 -8.44 15.49
N ARG A 4 2.46 -9.14 14.98
CA ARG A 4 3.63 -8.51 14.34
C ARG A 4 3.40 -8.12 12.88
N LYS A 5 2.48 -8.79 12.17
CA LYS A 5 2.27 -8.55 10.73
C LYS A 5 1.55 -7.22 10.45
N SER A 6 0.54 -6.87 11.25
CA SER A 6 -0.18 -5.60 11.12
C SER A 6 0.70 -4.38 11.42
N ILE A 7 1.61 -4.50 12.39
CA ILE A 7 2.61 -3.46 12.72
C ILE A 7 3.53 -3.21 11.51
N ASN A 8 3.93 -4.27 10.80
CA ASN A 8 4.82 -4.15 9.64
C ASN A 8 4.14 -3.44 8.44
N VAL A 9 2.85 -3.68 8.21
CA VAL A 9 2.09 -2.94 7.18
C VAL A 9 2.10 -1.44 7.49
N GLY A 10 1.77 -1.06 8.73
CA GLY A 10 1.77 0.34 9.14
C GLY A 10 3.15 1.00 8.98
N LYS A 11 4.23 0.28 9.29
CA LYS A 11 5.60 0.75 9.08
C LYS A 11 5.88 1.03 7.59
N LYS A 12 5.55 0.10 6.70
CA LYS A 12 5.79 0.27 5.25
C LYS A 12 4.96 1.40 4.64
N VAL A 13 3.74 1.59 5.10
CA VAL A 13 2.93 2.76 4.71
C VAL A 13 3.59 4.07 5.16
N GLY A 14 4.17 4.08 6.36
CA GLY A 14 4.93 5.23 6.85
C GLY A 14 6.17 5.54 6.00
N GLU A 15 6.93 4.51 5.59
CA GLU A 15 8.09 4.67 4.70
C GLU A 15 7.67 5.20 3.31
N LEU A 16 6.58 4.68 2.75
CA LEU A 16 5.96 5.20 1.52
C LEU A 16 5.59 6.69 1.64
N PHE A 17 4.96 7.11 2.73
CA PHE A 17 4.62 8.52 2.92
C PHE A 17 5.86 9.43 2.99
N LYS A 18 6.95 8.97 3.58
CA LYS A 18 8.22 9.71 3.56
C LYS A 18 8.77 9.83 2.14
N ALA A 19 8.73 8.77 1.34
CA ALA A 19 9.16 8.79 -0.06
C ALA A 19 8.31 9.77 -0.90
N ILE A 20 6.99 9.77 -0.71
CA ILE A 20 6.07 10.72 -1.38
C ILE A 20 6.36 12.17 -0.97
N ARG A 21 6.60 12.43 0.32
CA ARG A 21 6.95 13.77 0.82
C ARG A 21 8.21 14.30 0.17
N LYS A 22 9.27 13.48 0.11
CA LYS A 22 10.53 13.83 -0.57
C LYS A 22 10.31 14.13 -2.04
N ALA A 23 9.52 13.32 -2.76
CA ALA A 23 9.21 13.56 -4.17
C ALA A 23 8.42 14.86 -4.41
N LYS A 24 7.67 15.34 -3.42
CA LYS A 24 6.98 16.63 -3.44
C LYS A 24 7.83 17.81 -2.94
N GLY A 25 9.12 17.61 -2.66
CA GLY A 25 10.01 18.65 -2.14
C GLY A 25 9.77 19.04 -0.68
N ILE A 26 9.01 18.23 0.08
CA ILE A 26 8.82 18.44 1.52
C ILE A 26 10.03 17.85 2.25
N VAL A 27 10.67 18.64 3.11
CA VAL A 27 11.82 18.21 3.91
C VAL A 27 11.46 16.98 4.76
N THR A 28 12.36 16.01 4.76
CA THR A 28 12.27 14.78 5.56
C THR A 28 13.60 14.57 6.29
N ASP A 29 13.54 14.43 7.62
CA ASP A 29 14.74 14.33 8.47
C ASP A 29 15.39 12.93 8.48
N THR A 30 14.86 11.99 7.69
CA THR A 30 15.35 10.61 7.62
C THR A 30 15.55 10.17 6.18
N PRO A 31 16.50 9.27 5.89
CA PRO A 31 16.62 8.63 4.58
C PRO A 31 15.30 8.02 4.14
N THR A 32 15.01 8.12 2.84
CA THR A 32 13.78 7.58 2.24
C THR A 32 14.12 6.80 0.98
N GLY A 33 13.43 5.68 0.76
CA GLY A 33 13.54 4.88 -0.46
C GLY A 33 12.84 5.54 -1.66
N LYS A 34 12.89 4.87 -2.82
CA LYS A 34 12.15 5.31 -4.00
C LYS A 34 10.68 4.96 -3.84
N ILE A 35 9.77 5.80 -4.37
CA ILE A 35 8.32 5.55 -4.30
C ILE A 35 7.94 4.14 -4.78
N GLY A 36 8.53 3.69 -5.90
CA GLY A 36 8.25 2.36 -6.44
C GLY A 36 8.64 1.21 -5.51
N GLU A 37 9.78 1.34 -4.82
CA GLU A 37 10.27 0.34 -3.84
C GLU A 37 9.33 0.30 -2.63
N GLU A 38 8.96 1.46 -2.10
CA GLU A 38 8.07 1.53 -0.94
C GLU A 38 6.63 1.05 -1.25
N LEU A 39 6.15 1.29 -2.48
CA LEU A 39 4.87 0.74 -2.95
C LEU A 39 4.91 -0.80 -3.00
N ALA A 40 6.01 -1.36 -3.52
CA ALA A 40 6.20 -2.82 -3.56
C ALA A 40 6.25 -3.41 -2.14
N ASP A 41 6.94 -2.75 -1.21
CA ASP A 41 7.01 -3.17 0.19
C ASP A 41 5.64 -3.18 0.87
N VAL A 42 4.82 -2.15 0.67
CA VAL A 42 3.43 -2.12 1.17
C VAL A 42 2.59 -3.25 0.58
N PHE A 43 2.74 -3.51 -0.72
CA PHE A 43 2.03 -4.59 -1.39
C PHE A 43 2.43 -5.96 -0.84
N LEU A 44 3.74 -6.24 -0.70
CA LEU A 44 4.25 -7.49 -0.14
C LEU A 44 3.79 -7.72 1.30
N GLN A 45 3.78 -6.69 2.14
CA GLN A 45 3.25 -6.81 3.50
C GLN A 45 1.74 -7.10 3.49
N THR A 46 0.99 -6.54 2.56
CA THR A 46 -0.44 -6.85 2.37
C THR A 46 -0.64 -8.31 1.96
N CYS A 47 0.17 -8.82 1.02
CA CYS A 47 0.17 -10.25 0.66
C CYS A 47 0.51 -11.14 1.86
N ALA A 48 1.48 -10.74 2.70
CA ALA A 48 1.86 -11.49 3.90
C ALA A 48 0.74 -11.54 4.96
N VAL A 49 -0.09 -10.50 5.03
CA VAL A 49 -1.31 -10.46 5.86
C VAL A 49 -2.40 -11.33 5.25
N ALA A 50 -2.67 -11.22 3.95
CA ALA A 50 -3.65 -12.07 3.26
C ALA A 50 -3.34 -13.56 3.44
N ASN A 51 -2.08 -13.95 3.23
CA ASN A 51 -1.60 -15.31 3.46
C ASN A 51 -1.77 -15.77 4.92
N PHE A 52 -1.61 -14.86 5.90
CA PHE A 52 -1.80 -15.20 7.31
C PHE A 52 -3.26 -15.52 7.66
N PHE A 53 -4.19 -14.82 7.03
CA PHE A 53 -5.63 -15.01 7.25
C PHE A 53 -6.27 -15.95 6.23
N GLU A 54 -5.46 -16.61 5.39
CA GLU A 54 -5.93 -17.52 4.33
C GLU A 54 -6.92 -16.83 3.37
N ILE A 55 -6.68 -15.55 3.09
CA ILE A 55 -7.50 -14.73 2.18
C ILE A 55 -6.94 -14.81 0.77
N ASP A 56 -7.78 -15.19 -0.19
CA ASP A 56 -7.53 -14.98 -1.61
C ASP A 56 -7.64 -13.48 -1.94
N LEU A 57 -6.48 -12.82 -1.97
CA LEU A 57 -6.39 -11.38 -2.22
C LEU A 57 -6.83 -11.00 -3.64
N GLU A 58 -6.64 -11.87 -4.63
CA GLU A 58 -7.06 -11.61 -6.01
C GLU A 58 -8.58 -11.60 -6.10
N ARG A 59 -9.24 -12.63 -5.55
CA ARG A 59 -10.70 -12.69 -5.50
C ARG A 59 -11.28 -11.50 -4.74
N ALA A 60 -10.73 -11.20 -3.55
CA ALA A 60 -11.16 -10.05 -2.75
C ALA A 60 -11.00 -8.71 -3.52
N PHE A 61 -9.91 -8.55 -4.26
CA PHE A 61 -9.69 -7.38 -5.11
C PHE A 61 -10.71 -7.27 -6.24
N ARG A 62 -10.99 -8.37 -6.96
CA ARG A 62 -12.00 -8.42 -8.04
C ARG A 62 -13.39 -8.08 -7.51
N GLU A 63 -13.82 -8.70 -6.42
CA GLU A 63 -15.11 -8.42 -5.78
C GLU A 63 -15.24 -6.95 -5.36
N LYS A 64 -14.18 -6.38 -4.78
CA LYS A 64 -14.15 -4.96 -4.41
C LYS A 64 -14.23 -4.05 -5.64
N ARG A 65 -13.49 -4.36 -6.71
CA ARG A 65 -13.53 -3.65 -7.99
C ARG A 65 -14.92 -3.66 -8.62
N GLU A 66 -15.59 -4.79 -8.59
CA GLU A 66 -16.95 -4.92 -9.12
C GLU A 66 -17.96 -4.06 -8.33
N LYS A 67 -17.79 -3.97 -7.01
CA LYS A 67 -18.59 -3.08 -6.13
C LYS A 67 -18.26 -1.59 -6.30
N ASP A 68 -16.99 -1.26 -6.58
CA ASP A 68 -16.49 0.12 -6.67
C ASP A 68 -16.33 0.64 -8.13
N LYS A 69 -16.97 0.02 -9.13
CA LYS A 69 -16.83 0.33 -10.57
C LYS A 69 -16.86 1.82 -10.93
N GLY A 70 -17.55 2.67 -10.16
CA GLY A 70 -17.66 4.11 -10.40
C GLY A 70 -16.63 5.01 -9.69
N ARG A 71 -15.76 4.48 -8.80
CA ARG A 71 -14.84 5.29 -7.98
C ARG A 71 -13.41 5.35 -8.50
N TRP A 72 -12.91 4.24 -9.05
CA TRP A 72 -11.52 4.15 -9.55
C TRP A 72 -11.35 4.66 -10.99
N GLN A 73 -12.44 4.92 -11.72
CA GLN A 73 -12.39 5.42 -13.10
C GLN A 73 -12.44 6.95 -13.22
N LYS A 74 -12.56 7.70 -12.11
CA LYS A 74 -12.84 9.15 -12.15
C LYS A 74 -11.64 10.08 -12.34
N ASP A 75 -10.42 9.58 -12.46
CA ASP A 75 -9.22 10.40 -12.71
C ASP A 75 -8.71 10.31 -14.17
N LYS A 76 -9.63 10.36 -15.13
CA LYS A 76 -9.37 10.87 -16.48
C LYS A 76 -10.33 12.01 -16.77
N LYS A 77 -10.15 13.16 -16.10
CA LYS A 77 -10.58 14.44 -16.68
C LYS A 77 -9.34 15.15 -17.21
N SER A 78 -9.44 15.47 -18.49
CA SER A 78 -8.53 16.23 -19.34
C SER A 78 -8.10 17.55 -18.73
#